data_AF-A0A315YV24-F1
#
_entry.id   AF-A0A315YV24-F1
#
_cell.length_a   1.000
_cell.length_b   1.000
_cell.length_c   1.000
_cell.angle_alpha   90.00
_cell.angle_beta   90.00
_cell.angle_gamma   90.00
#
_symmetry.space_group_name_H-M   'P 1'
#
loop_
_entity.id
_entity.type
_entity.pdbx_description
1 polymer ?
#
loop_
_entity_poly.entity_id
_entity_poly.type
_entity_poly.pdbx_seq_one_letter_code
_entity_poly.pdbx_strand_id
1 'polypeptide(L)'
;MKKTFLTLQLMTLCLISFSQELPTEPADGFKFPIGSKFTIELHPIDSIRFQYSIIEYEPYQEVVNTYENDSLFDSTGKNGTIEFYFCLSTDGETEKEREENMQVVLLMKNRTKYSLSYDSDIQLEENGEFQETSNVGSFSGAKGTEMWPYMIYQIGLTDFKKLY
;
A
#
# COMPACT_ATOMS: atom_id res chain seq x y z
N MET A 1 -36.54 36.45 10.66
CA MET A 1 -36.05 35.72 9.47
C MET A 1 -34.51 35.68 9.50
N LYS A 2 -33.91 34.86 10.38
CA LYS A 2 -32.45 34.88 10.66
C LYS A 2 -31.90 33.52 11.18
N LYS A 3 -32.51 32.38 10.81
CA LYS A 3 -32.14 31.08 11.42
C LYS A 3 -31.98 29.89 10.46
N THR A 4 -31.92 30.11 9.15
CA THR A 4 -31.81 29.03 8.15
C THR A 4 -30.51 29.04 7.35
N PHE A 5 -29.53 29.86 7.72
CA PHE A 5 -28.26 29.98 6.97
C PHE A 5 -27.04 29.38 7.69
N LEU A 6 -27.24 28.54 8.70
CA LEU A 6 -26.16 27.97 9.52
C LEU A 6 -26.15 26.43 9.56
N THR A 7 -26.66 25.78 8.51
CA THR A 7 -26.70 24.31 8.41
C THR A 7 -26.13 23.77 7.11
N LEU A 8 -25.37 24.58 6.37
CA LEU A 8 -24.72 24.18 5.11
C LEU A 8 -23.19 24.43 5.10
N GLN A 9 -22.57 24.54 6.29
CA GLN A 9 -21.11 24.68 6.42
C GLN A 9 -20.43 23.44 7.03
N LEU A 10 -21.16 22.36 7.30
CA LEU A 10 -20.66 21.17 8.00
C LEU A 10 -20.51 19.93 7.08
N MET A 11 -20.24 20.12 5.79
CA MET A 11 -20.06 19.02 4.84
C MET A 11 -18.87 19.20 3.88
N THR A 12 -17.81 19.90 4.32
CA THR A 12 -16.61 20.14 3.50
C THR A 12 -15.29 19.77 4.17
N LEU A 13 -15.31 19.04 5.29
CA LEU A 13 -14.10 18.74 6.07
C LEU A 13 -13.53 17.31 5.93
N CYS A 14 -14.06 16.48 5.03
CA CYS A 14 -13.55 15.10 4.84
C CYS A 14 -12.61 14.89 3.65
N LEU A 15 -12.02 15.95 3.09
CA LEU A 15 -11.00 15.82 2.05
C LEU A 15 -9.77 16.63 2.44
N ILE A 16 -9.08 16.23 3.52
CA ILE A 16 -7.64 16.54 3.61
C ILE A 16 -6.98 15.57 2.64
N SER A 17 -7.04 15.95 1.36
CA SER A 17 -6.36 15.28 0.28
C SER A 17 -4.87 15.15 0.65
N PHE A 18 -4.31 13.95 0.52
CA PHE A 18 -2.88 13.75 0.32
C PHE A 18 -2.48 14.47 -0.99
N SER A 19 -2.38 15.80 -0.94
CA SER A 19 -1.89 16.63 -2.05
C SER A 19 -0.37 16.70 -1.99
N GLN A 20 0.30 15.55 -1.91
CA GLN A 20 1.71 15.51 -2.26
C GLN A 20 1.77 15.63 -3.78
N GLU A 21 2.49 16.63 -4.30
CA GLU A 21 2.79 16.66 -5.72
C GLU A 21 3.57 15.38 -6.05
N LEU A 22 3.05 14.60 -6.99
CA LEU A 22 3.72 13.41 -7.50
C LEU A 22 4.61 13.81 -8.69
N PRO A 23 5.82 13.23 -8.81
CA PRO A 23 6.44 12.33 -7.85
C PRO A 23 6.89 13.05 -6.58
N THR A 24 6.87 12.36 -5.43
CA THR A 24 7.40 12.91 -4.18
C THR A 24 8.92 13.07 -4.26
N GLU A 25 9.51 13.88 -3.38
CA GLU A 25 10.95 13.81 -3.13
C GLU A 25 11.33 12.42 -2.57
N PRO A 26 12.52 11.89 -2.91
CA PRO A 26 12.99 10.62 -2.35
C PRO A 26 13.10 10.69 -0.82
N ALA A 27 12.50 9.72 -0.14
CA ALA A 27 12.61 9.57 1.31
C ALA A 27 12.87 8.12 1.72
N ASP A 28 13.24 7.93 2.98
CA ASP A 28 13.60 6.62 3.53
C ASP A 28 12.37 5.74 3.84
N GLY A 29 11.18 6.35 3.85
CA GLY A 29 9.95 5.64 4.12
C GLY A 29 8.71 6.53 4.03
N PHE A 30 7.59 5.88 3.76
CA PHE A 30 6.27 6.47 3.68
C PHE A 30 5.26 5.53 4.35
N LYS A 31 4.08 6.07 4.62
CA LYS A 31 2.96 5.35 5.25
C LYS A 31 1.77 5.39 4.32
N PHE A 32 1.10 4.24 4.20
CA PHE A 32 -0.01 4.04 3.28
C PHE A 32 -1.22 3.53 4.05
N PRO A 33 -2.38 4.21 3.97
CA PRO A 33 -3.60 3.69 4.56
C PRO A 33 -4.11 2.47 3.78
N ILE A 34 -4.86 1.61 4.47
CA ILE A 34 -5.61 0.53 3.83
C ILE A 34 -6.52 1.09 2.74
N GLY A 35 -6.62 0.35 1.65
CA GLY A 35 -7.28 0.80 0.43
C GLY A 35 -6.44 1.79 -0.37
N SER A 36 -5.12 1.57 -0.43
CA SER A 36 -4.21 2.35 -1.28
C SER A 36 -3.65 1.49 -2.39
N LYS A 37 -3.52 2.07 -3.58
CA LYS A 37 -2.66 1.58 -4.65
C LYS A 37 -1.59 2.63 -4.90
N PHE A 38 -0.34 2.18 -4.99
CA PHE A 38 0.78 3.10 -5.16
C PHE A 38 1.94 2.46 -5.89
N THR A 39 2.68 3.28 -6.63
CA THR A 39 3.89 2.87 -7.35
C THR A 39 5.07 3.66 -6.81
N ILE A 40 6.16 2.97 -6.46
CA ILE A 40 7.40 3.59 -6.00
C ILE A 40 8.52 3.45 -7.03
N GLU A 41 9.40 4.44 -7.08
CA GLU A 41 10.67 4.41 -7.82
C GLU A 41 11.84 4.48 -6.85
N LEU A 42 12.80 3.56 -6.97
CA LEU A 42 13.94 3.46 -6.06
C LEU A 42 15.10 4.36 -6.50
N HIS A 43 15.66 5.11 -5.55
CA HIS A 43 16.82 5.98 -5.71
C HIS A 43 17.98 5.44 -4.86
N PRO A 44 19.05 4.92 -5.48
CA PRO A 44 20.17 4.35 -4.73
C PRO A 44 20.89 5.45 -3.94
N ILE A 45 21.04 5.23 -2.63
CA ILE A 45 21.86 6.08 -1.76
C ILE A 45 23.32 5.59 -1.82
N ASP A 46 23.51 4.28 -1.87
CA ASP A 46 24.80 3.62 -2.00
C ASP A 46 24.66 2.29 -2.78
N SER A 47 25.64 1.39 -2.65
CA SER A 47 25.64 0.12 -3.36
C SER A 47 24.54 -0.86 -2.92
N ILE A 48 23.96 -0.67 -1.73
CA ILE A 48 23.01 -1.60 -1.09
C ILE A 48 21.67 -0.93 -0.80
N ARG A 49 21.67 0.32 -0.33
CA ARG A 49 20.47 1.01 0.22
C ARG A 49 19.80 1.93 -0.79
N PHE A 50 18.50 2.10 -0.62
CA PHE A 50 17.66 2.97 -1.45
C PHE A 50 16.77 3.87 -0.60
N GLN A 51 16.62 5.11 -1.04
CA GLN A 51 15.41 5.89 -0.80
C GLN A 51 14.41 5.60 -1.91
N TYR A 52 13.17 6.03 -1.76
CA TYR A 52 12.19 5.93 -2.83
C TYR A 52 11.29 7.16 -2.92
N SER A 53 10.77 7.38 -4.13
CA SER A 53 9.71 8.35 -4.38
C SER A 53 8.41 7.62 -4.68
N ILE A 54 7.29 8.16 -4.24
CA ILE A 54 5.97 7.73 -4.72
C ILE A 54 5.75 8.45 -6.04
N ILE A 55 5.56 7.69 -7.13
CA ILE A 55 5.37 8.25 -8.48
C ILE A 55 3.91 8.20 -8.93
N GLU A 56 3.13 7.28 -8.36
CA GLU A 56 1.69 7.13 -8.60
C GLU A 56 1.04 6.76 -7.28
N TYR A 57 -0.14 7.33 -7.02
CA TYR A 57 -0.94 7.01 -5.84
C TYR A 57 -2.42 7.21 -6.18
N GLU A 58 -3.24 6.22 -5.86
CA GLU A 58 -4.70 6.33 -5.95
C GLU A 58 -5.38 5.53 -4.81
N PRO A 59 -6.55 6.01 -4.32
CA PRO A 59 -7.40 5.19 -3.46
C PRO A 59 -7.87 3.93 -4.20
N TYR A 60 -7.89 2.80 -3.50
CA TYR A 60 -8.28 1.50 -4.02
C TYR A 60 -9.20 0.78 -3.03
N GLN A 61 -10.52 0.84 -3.26
CA GLN A 61 -11.53 0.34 -2.32
C GLN A 61 -12.08 -1.04 -2.67
N GLU A 62 -11.50 -1.71 -3.66
CA GLU A 62 -11.95 -3.04 -4.08
C GLU A 62 -11.44 -4.11 -3.12
N VAL A 63 -12.28 -5.12 -2.89
CA VAL A 63 -11.88 -6.37 -2.22
C VAL A 63 -11.41 -7.34 -3.31
N VAL A 64 -10.16 -7.80 -3.21
CA VAL A 64 -9.55 -8.64 -4.23
C VAL A 64 -9.71 -10.12 -3.91
N ASN A 65 -9.66 -10.99 -4.93
CA ASN A 65 -9.58 -12.43 -4.67
C ASN A 65 -8.19 -12.79 -4.12
N THR A 66 -8.14 -13.55 -3.02
CA THR A 66 -6.89 -13.96 -2.36
C THR A 66 -5.95 -14.73 -3.30
N TYR A 67 -6.48 -15.57 -4.18
CA TYR A 67 -5.70 -16.47 -5.05
C TYR A 67 -5.68 -16.01 -6.52
N GLU A 68 -6.75 -15.37 -6.99
CA GLU A 68 -6.92 -14.94 -8.38
C GLU A 68 -6.74 -13.42 -8.54
N ASN A 69 -5.51 -12.94 -8.33
CA ASN A 69 -5.19 -11.51 -8.38
C ASN A 69 -4.06 -11.14 -9.35
N ASP A 70 -3.62 -12.07 -10.20
CA ASP A 70 -2.55 -11.81 -11.18
C ASP A 70 -2.91 -10.71 -12.18
N SER A 71 -4.20 -10.56 -12.51
CA SER A 71 -4.67 -9.54 -13.45
C SER A 71 -4.68 -8.12 -12.89
N LEU A 72 -4.47 -7.94 -11.58
CA LEU A 72 -4.39 -6.59 -10.98
C LEU A 72 -3.17 -5.82 -11.49
N PHE A 73 -2.08 -6.52 -11.77
CA PHE A 73 -0.84 -5.91 -12.23
C PHE A 73 -0.81 -5.86 -13.74
N ASP A 74 -0.74 -4.66 -14.31
CA ASP A 74 -0.57 -4.50 -15.75
C ASP A 74 0.76 -5.13 -16.21
N SER A 75 0.66 -6.00 -17.21
CA SER A 75 1.79 -6.58 -17.93
C SER A 75 2.74 -5.54 -18.54
N THR A 76 2.23 -4.34 -18.86
CA THR A 76 3.00 -3.21 -19.40
C THR A 76 3.39 -2.17 -18.35
N GLY A 77 3.26 -2.49 -17.06
CA GLY A 77 3.67 -1.61 -15.97
C GLY A 77 5.11 -1.10 -16.09
N LYS A 78 5.37 0.10 -15.56
CA LYS A 78 6.65 0.80 -15.72
C LYS A 78 7.83 -0.05 -15.21
N ASN A 79 8.85 -0.25 -16.04
CA ASN A 79 10.08 -0.92 -15.62
C ASN A 79 10.84 -0.07 -14.60
N GLY A 80 11.52 -0.73 -13.66
CA GLY A 80 12.32 -0.05 -12.63
C GLY A 80 11.50 0.46 -11.43
N THR A 81 10.23 0.08 -11.33
CA THR A 81 9.35 0.47 -10.21
C THR A 81 8.82 -0.76 -9.47
N ILE A 82 8.18 -0.50 -8.33
CA ILE A 82 7.41 -1.51 -7.60
C ILE A 82 6.01 -0.95 -7.40
N GLU A 83 5.02 -1.72 -7.85
CA GLU A 83 3.60 -1.38 -7.72
C GLU A 83 3.01 -2.18 -6.56
N PHE A 84 2.19 -1.53 -5.74
CA PHE A 84 1.59 -2.11 -4.55
C PHE A 84 0.08 -1.90 -4.51
N TYR A 85 -0.60 -2.88 -3.93
CA TYR A 85 -2.00 -2.80 -3.50
C TYR A 85 -2.04 -3.17 -2.03
N PHE A 86 -2.43 -2.23 -1.18
CA PHE A 86 -2.68 -2.48 0.23
C PHE A 86 -4.19 -2.42 0.47
N CYS A 87 -4.85 -3.57 0.55
CA CYS A 87 -6.31 -3.68 0.48
C CYS A 87 -6.83 -4.92 1.21
N LEU A 88 -8.15 -5.12 1.20
CA LEU A 88 -8.78 -6.34 1.70
C LEU A 88 -8.78 -7.41 0.61
N SER A 89 -8.57 -8.66 0.99
CA SER A 89 -8.80 -9.81 0.14
C SER A 89 -9.77 -10.80 0.78
N THR A 90 -10.38 -11.63 -0.06
CA THR A 90 -11.19 -12.76 0.38
C THR A 90 -11.21 -13.87 -0.67
N ASP A 91 -11.70 -15.05 -0.27
CA ASP A 91 -11.96 -16.19 -1.14
C ASP A 91 -13.18 -16.98 -0.65
N GLY A 92 -13.78 -17.78 -1.52
CA GLY A 92 -14.99 -18.55 -1.24
C GLY A 92 -16.07 -18.35 -2.30
N GLU A 93 -16.97 -19.32 -2.42
CA GLU A 93 -18.07 -19.30 -3.39
C GLU A 93 -19.33 -18.64 -2.80
N THR A 94 -19.48 -18.70 -1.48
CA THR A 94 -20.62 -18.13 -0.75
C THR A 94 -20.28 -16.79 -0.10
N GLU A 95 -21.29 -15.99 0.23
CA GLU A 95 -21.09 -14.74 1.00
C GLU A 95 -20.47 -15.05 2.37
N LYS A 96 -20.97 -16.08 3.05
CA LYS A 96 -20.49 -16.47 4.38
C LYS A 96 -19.00 -16.84 4.36
N GLU A 97 -18.58 -17.65 3.38
CA GLU A 97 -17.16 -18.00 3.23
C GLU A 97 -16.32 -16.74 2.98
N ARG A 98 -16.80 -15.81 2.14
CA ARG A 98 -16.09 -14.57 1.86
C ARG A 98 -15.99 -13.64 3.08
N GLU A 99 -17.00 -13.62 3.94
CA GLU A 99 -16.94 -12.89 5.22
C GLU A 99 -15.95 -13.55 6.18
N GLU A 100 -15.94 -14.88 6.28
CA GLU A 100 -15.05 -15.64 7.17
C GLU A 100 -13.59 -15.62 6.72
N ASN A 101 -13.33 -15.51 5.41
CA ASN A 101 -11.99 -15.51 4.81
C ASN A 101 -11.44 -14.10 4.55
N MET A 102 -12.15 -13.04 4.99
CA MET A 102 -11.71 -11.66 4.80
C MET A 102 -10.39 -11.41 5.55
N GLN A 103 -9.41 -10.85 4.85
CA GLN A 103 -8.10 -10.53 5.43
C GLN A 103 -7.49 -9.28 4.79
N VAL A 104 -6.47 -8.72 5.41
CA VAL A 104 -5.70 -7.61 4.86
C VAL A 104 -4.52 -8.16 4.07
N VAL A 105 -4.25 -7.60 2.89
CA VAL A 105 -3.13 -8.00 2.04
C VAL A 105 -2.31 -6.80 1.57
N LEU A 106 -1.00 -7.01 1.44
CA LEU A 106 -0.10 -6.19 0.65
C LEU A 106 0.34 -7.02 -0.55
N LEU A 107 -0.24 -6.74 -1.72
CA LEU A 107 0.20 -7.31 -2.98
C LEU A 107 1.25 -6.38 -3.58
N MET A 108 2.30 -6.95 -4.14
CA MET A 108 3.34 -6.16 -4.79
C MET A 108 3.83 -6.80 -6.08
N LYS A 109 4.20 -5.97 -7.06
CA LYS A 109 4.86 -6.41 -8.28
C LYS A 109 6.15 -5.62 -8.47
N ASN A 110 7.27 -6.30 -8.22
CA ASN A 110 8.59 -5.71 -8.36
C ASN A 110 9.08 -5.84 -9.80
N ARG A 111 9.14 -4.70 -10.49
CA ARG A 111 9.65 -4.58 -11.87
C ARG A 111 11.05 -3.98 -11.91
N THR A 112 11.73 -3.92 -10.77
CA THR A 112 13.14 -3.57 -10.68
C THR A 112 13.99 -4.81 -10.99
N LYS A 113 15.29 -4.58 -11.20
CA LYS A 113 16.29 -5.65 -11.32
C LYS A 113 16.81 -6.15 -9.97
N TYR A 114 16.29 -5.63 -8.86
CA TYR A 114 16.78 -5.89 -7.52
C TYR A 114 15.79 -6.79 -6.78
N SER A 115 16.32 -7.83 -6.14
CA SER A 115 15.63 -8.45 -5.01
C SER A 115 15.91 -7.60 -3.78
N LEU A 116 14.91 -7.35 -2.95
CA LEU A 116 14.95 -6.32 -1.92
C LEU A 116 14.44 -6.84 -0.58
N SER A 117 15.14 -6.51 0.50
CA SER A 117 14.55 -6.50 1.84
C SER A 117 14.10 -5.07 2.17
N TYR A 118 13.10 -4.94 3.02
CA TYR A 118 12.65 -3.67 3.59
C TYR A 118 12.09 -3.95 4.98
N ASP A 119 11.89 -2.91 5.76
CA ASP A 119 11.22 -2.99 7.04
C ASP A 119 9.75 -2.58 6.86
N SER A 120 8.87 -3.25 7.61
CA SER A 120 7.42 -3.02 7.56
C SER A 120 6.90 -2.78 8.97
N ASP A 121 6.22 -1.65 9.16
CA ASP A 121 5.49 -1.33 10.38
C ASP A 121 3.99 -1.29 10.11
N ILE A 122 3.17 -1.74 11.05
CA ILE A 122 1.71 -1.77 10.90
C ILE A 122 1.03 -1.01 12.03
N GLN A 123 -0.10 -0.38 11.71
CA GLN A 123 -0.96 0.32 12.68
C GLN A 123 -2.28 -0.44 12.83
N LEU A 124 -2.52 -1.02 14.00
CA LEU A 124 -3.70 -1.87 14.26
C LEU A 124 -4.94 -1.10 14.74
N GLU A 125 -4.78 0.17 15.11
CA GLU A 125 -5.87 1.05 15.56
C GLU A 125 -5.83 2.36 14.76
N GLU A 126 -6.98 2.97 14.47
CA GLU A 126 -7.11 4.13 13.56
C GLU A 126 -6.19 5.32 13.89
N ASN A 127 -5.77 5.45 15.17
CA ASN A 127 -4.79 6.44 15.63
C ASN A 127 -3.75 5.82 16.58
N GLY A 128 -3.51 4.51 16.44
CA GLY A 128 -2.60 3.77 17.29
C GLY A 128 -1.13 4.00 16.96
N GLU A 129 -0.25 3.38 17.75
CA GLU A 129 1.18 3.35 17.46
C GLU A 129 1.49 2.36 16.34
N PHE A 130 2.58 2.61 15.63
CA PHE A 130 3.12 1.66 14.66
C PHE A 130 3.94 0.60 15.39
N GLN A 131 3.80 -0.65 14.97
CA GLN A 131 4.58 -1.78 15.47
C GLN A 131 5.21 -2.54 14.31
N GLU A 132 6.43 -3.02 14.52
CA GLU A 132 7.17 -3.79 13.52
C GLU A 132 6.43 -5.09 13.19
N THR A 133 6.43 -5.45 11.91
CA THR A 133 5.98 -6.75 11.42
C THR A 133 7.03 -7.34 10.50
N SER A 134 7.02 -8.67 10.38
CA SER A 134 7.94 -9.37 9.50
C SER A 134 7.39 -9.43 8.08
N ASN A 135 8.27 -9.22 7.11
CA ASN A 135 8.00 -9.42 5.70
C ASN A 135 9.00 -10.41 5.08
N VAL A 136 8.72 -10.84 3.85
CA VAL A 136 9.58 -11.74 3.07
C VAL A 136 10.46 -10.99 2.07
N GLY A 137 10.40 -9.66 2.06
CA GLY A 137 10.99 -8.81 1.04
C GLY A 137 10.30 -8.96 -0.32
N SER A 138 10.95 -8.45 -1.36
CA SER A 138 10.44 -8.38 -2.73
C SER A 138 11.44 -8.88 -3.74
N PHE A 139 11.14 -9.98 -4.43
CA PHE A 139 12.05 -10.58 -5.41
C PHE A 139 11.93 -9.95 -6.80
N SER A 140 13.06 -9.76 -7.47
CA SER A 140 13.14 -9.15 -8.80
C SER A 140 12.20 -9.86 -9.80
N GLY A 141 11.30 -9.11 -10.44
CA GLY A 141 10.35 -9.60 -11.44
C GLY A 141 9.15 -10.38 -10.87
N ALA A 142 9.17 -10.71 -9.57
CA ALA A 142 8.15 -11.53 -8.94
C ALA A 142 6.94 -10.71 -8.45
N LYS A 143 5.82 -11.41 -8.32
CA LYS A 143 4.69 -10.94 -7.50
C LYS A 143 4.95 -11.41 -6.07
N GLY A 144 4.80 -10.51 -5.11
CA GLY A 144 4.83 -10.81 -3.68
C GLY A 144 3.45 -10.61 -3.07
N THR A 145 3.17 -11.35 -2.00
CA THR A 145 1.93 -11.27 -1.24
C THR A 145 2.26 -11.42 0.23
N GLU A 146 1.88 -10.42 1.02
CA GLU A 146 1.83 -10.50 2.48
C GLU A 146 0.37 -10.44 2.93
N MET A 147 0.03 -11.20 3.96
CA MET A 147 -1.36 -11.38 4.41
C MET A 147 -1.42 -11.36 5.93
N TRP A 148 -2.43 -10.68 6.47
CA TRP A 148 -2.67 -10.59 7.90
C TRP A 148 -4.13 -10.91 8.25
N PRO A 149 -4.38 -11.78 9.25
CA PRO A 149 -5.73 -12.20 9.65
C PRO A 149 -6.44 -11.17 10.53
N TYR A 150 -5.94 -9.94 10.59
CA TYR A 150 -6.45 -8.86 11.41
C TYR A 150 -6.40 -7.54 10.66
N MET A 151 -7.24 -6.60 11.09
CA MET A 151 -7.31 -5.28 10.47
C MET A 151 -6.02 -4.50 10.69
N ILE A 152 -5.51 -3.90 9.62
CA ILE A 152 -4.40 -2.94 9.65
C ILE A 152 -4.91 -1.68 8.97
N TYR A 153 -4.83 -0.55 9.67
CA TYR A 153 -5.28 0.75 9.16
C TYR A 153 -4.24 1.41 8.26
N GLN A 154 -2.96 1.24 8.60
CA GLN A 154 -1.83 1.79 7.84
C GLN A 154 -0.65 0.84 7.86
N ILE A 155 0.12 0.85 6.77
CA ILE A 155 1.41 0.18 6.66
C ILE A 155 2.50 1.23 6.37
N GLY A 156 3.60 1.16 7.12
CA GLY A 156 4.83 1.89 6.87
C GLY A 156 5.82 0.98 6.16
N LEU A 157 6.45 1.47 5.09
CA LEU A 157 7.47 0.74 4.34
C LEU A 157 8.76 1.56 4.32
N THR A 158 9.83 1.02 4.90
CA THR A 158 11.09 1.75 5.12
C THR A 158 12.33 0.91 4.79
N ASP A 159 13.49 1.55 4.70
CA ASP A 159 14.81 0.91 4.69
C ASP A 159 15.00 -0.17 3.61
N PHE A 160 14.63 0.15 2.37
CA PHE A 160 14.81 -0.74 1.22
C PHE A 160 16.31 -1.01 0.94
N LYS A 161 16.68 -2.28 0.88
CA LYS A 161 18.05 -2.78 0.66
C LYS A 161 18.07 -3.91 -0.36
N LYS A 162 19.17 -4.07 -1.09
CA LYS A 162 19.38 -5.27 -1.91
C LYS A 162 19.50 -6.52 -1.04
N LEU A 163 18.72 -7.53 -1.39
CA LEU A 163 18.99 -8.92 -1.05
C LEU A 163 20.04 -9.42 -2.06
N TYR A 164 21.29 -9.51 -1.59
CA TYR A 164 22.48 -10.03 -2.30
C TYR A 164 23.13 -9.11 -3.33
#